data_AF-A0A222E7B5-F1
#
_entry.id   AF-A0A222E7B5-F1
#
_cell.length_a   1.000
_cell.length_b   1.000
_cell.length_c   1.000
_cell.angle_alpha   90.00
_cell.angle_beta   90.00
_cell.angle_gamma   90.00
#
_symmetry.space_group_name_H-M   'P 1'
#
loop_
_entity.id
_entity.type
_entity.pdbx_description
1 polymer ?
#
loop_
_entity_poly.entity_id
_entity_poly.type
_entity_poly.pdbx_seq_one_letter_code
_entity_poly.pdbx_strand_id
1 'polypeptide(L)' 'MSLEDLFWQEFRRIARENNKTINALASEIDVSREPEVGLASSIRVFVLEHCLFSRDA' A
#
# COMPACT_ATOMS: atom_id res chain seq x y z
N MET A 1 -15.19 -1.56 -12.16
CA MET A 1 -14.18 -1.71 -11.09
C MET A 1 -12.86 -2.02 -11.77
N SER A 2 -11.88 -1.11 -11.66
CA SER A 2 -10.55 -1.29 -12.25
C SER A 2 -9.58 -1.96 -11.27
N LEU A 3 -8.41 -2.35 -11.78
CA LEU A 3 -7.32 -2.83 -10.94
C LEU A 3 -6.87 -1.74 -9.96
N GLU A 4 -6.76 -0.49 -10.41
CA GLU A 4 -6.43 0.64 -9.54
C GLU A 4 -7.46 0.85 -8.43
N ASP A 5 -8.76 0.71 -8.72
CA ASP A 5 -9.82 0.84 -7.72
C ASP A 5 -9.64 -0.18 -6.59
N LEU A 6 -9.31 -1.44 -6.94
CA LEU A 6 -9.10 -2.52 -5.98
C LEU A 6 -7.90 -2.23 -5.08
N PHE A 7 -6.76 -1.86 -5.66
CA PHE A 7 -5.57 -1.48 -4.89
C PHE A 7 -5.82 -0.26 -4.00
N TRP A 8 -6.58 0.71 -4.48
CA TRP A 8 -6.90 1.90 -3.70
C TRP A 8 -7.83 1.60 -2.51
N GLN A 9 -8.79 0.69 -2.68
CA GLN A 9 -9.65 0.25 -1.59
C GLN A 9 -8.85 -0.47 -0.51
N GLU A 10 -8.00 -1.42 -0.89
CA GLU A 10 -7.16 -2.16 0.06
C GLU A 10 -6.12 -1.25 0.74
N PHE A 11 -5.49 -0.33 0.00
CA PHE A 11 -4.57 0.64 0.60
C PHE A 11 -5.25 1.49 1.68
N ARG A 12 -6.50 1.91 1.45
CA ARG A 12 -7.29 2.63 2.46
C ARG A 12 -7.67 1.75 3.65
N ARG A 13 -7.90 0.45 3.45
CA ARG A 13 -8.15 -0.50 4.56
C ARG A 13 -6.92 -0.62 5.43
N ILE A 14 -5.75 -0.89 4.83
CA ILE A 14 -4.48 -1.05 5.54
C ILE A 14 -4.10 0.23 6.31
N ALA A 15 -4.31 1.42 5.71
CA ALA A 15 -4.07 2.69 6.40
C ALA A 15 -4.90 2.81 7.69
N ARG A 16 -6.19 2.41 7.64
CA ARG A 16 -7.06 2.42 8.83
C ARG A 16 -6.62 1.40 9.88
N GLU A 17 -6.26 0.19 9.47
CA GLU A 17 -5.76 -0.86 10.36
C GLU A 17 -4.49 -0.43 11.10
N ASN A 18 -3.61 0.30 10.40
CA ASN A 18 -2.39 0.85 10.98
C ASN A 18 -2.61 2.17 11.74
N ASN A 19 -3.86 2.62 11.90
CA ASN A 19 -4.21 3.91 12.49
C ASN A 19 -3.45 5.10 11.88
N LYS A 20 -3.24 5.07 10.57
CA LYS A 20 -2.53 6.09 9.79
C LYS A 20 -3.46 6.79 8.81
N THR A 21 -3.15 8.04 8.51
CA THR A 21 -3.75 8.68 7.34
C THR A 21 -3.18 8.05 6.06
N ILE A 22 -3.95 8.12 4.97
CA ILE A 22 -3.51 7.61 3.67
C ILE A 22 -2.19 8.27 3.25
N ASN A 23 -2.07 9.59 3.48
CA ASN A 23 -0.86 10.34 3.14
C ASN A 23 0.33 9.97 4.02
N ALA A 24 0.12 9.70 5.31
CA ALA A 24 1.19 9.24 6.20
C ALA A 24 1.74 7.90 5.72
N LEU A 25 0.86 6.93 5.42
CA LEU A 25 1.28 5.63 4.90
C LEU A 25 1.96 5.75 3.53
N ALA A 26 1.42 6.57 2.62
CA ALA A 26 2.05 6.82 1.33
C ALA A 26 3.43 7.47 1.48
N SER A 27 3.60 8.41 2.40
CA SER A 27 4.88 9.05 2.69
C SER A 27 5.92 8.07 3.24
N GLU A 28 5.51 7.11 4.07
CA GLU A 28 6.42 6.08 4.57
C GLU A 28 6.89 5.14 3.46
N ILE A 29 5.98 4.74 2.56
CA ILE A 29 6.33 3.95 1.37
C ILE A 29 7.23 4.78 0.45
N ASP A 30 6.95 6.07 0.30
CA ASP A 30 7.80 6.98 -0.48
C ASP A 30 9.23 7.01 0.09
N VAL A 31 9.40 7.18 1.39
CA VAL A 31 10.75 7.24 2.00
C VAL A 31 11.50 5.90 1.90
N SER A 32 10.81 4.77 1.88
CA SER A 32 11.42 3.43 1.90
C SER A 32 11.60 2.76 0.54
N ARG A 33 10.96 3.26 -0.52
CA ARG A 33 11.04 2.67 -1.86
C ARG A 33 12.42 2.83 -2.50
N GLU A 34 12.74 1.94 -3.43
CA GLU A 34 13.87 2.12 -4.33
C GLU A 34 13.69 3.40 -5.17
N PRO A 35 14.72 4.27 -5.30
CA PRO A 35 14.59 5.56 -5.98
C PRO A 35 14.12 5.48 -7.44
N GLU A 36 14.39 4.37 -8.12
CA GLU A 36 14.02 4.14 -9.52
C GLU A 36 12.57 3.65 -9.69
N VAL A 37 11.91 3.25 -8.60
CA VAL A 37 10.55 2.73 -8.61
C VAL A 37 9.55 3.83 -8.24
N GLY A 38 8.58 4.05 -9.12
CA GLY A 38 7.51 5.01 -8.87
C GLY A 38 6.67 4.67 -7.63
N LEU A 39 6.20 5.70 -6.92
CA LEU A 39 5.38 5.54 -5.71
C LEU A 39 4.14 4.66 -5.95
N ALA A 40 3.45 4.86 -7.08
CA ALA A 40 2.26 4.07 -7.41
C ALA A 40 2.55 2.57 -7.56
N SER A 41 3.71 2.20 -8.12
CA SER A 41 4.14 0.80 -8.21
C SER A 41 4.47 0.25 -6.84
N SER A 42 5.19 1.03 -6.03
CA SER A 42 5.56 0.67 -4.65
C SER A 42 4.34 0.44 -3.76
N ILE A 43 3.30 1.26 -3.88
CA ILE A 43 2.03 1.08 -3.16
C ILE A 43 1.35 -0.23 -3.54
N ARG A 44 1.36 -0.62 -4.82
CA ARG A 44 0.73 -1.89 -5.25
C ARG A 44 1.49 -3.10 -4.68
N VAL A 45 2.82 -3.05 -4.69
CA VAL A 45 3.65 -4.11 -4.07
C VAL A 45 3.37 -4.19 -2.58
N PHE A 46 3.38 -3.06 -1.87
CA PHE A 46 3.07 -2.99 -0.44
C PHE A 46 1.70 -3.62 -0.10
N VAL A 47 0.66 -3.27 -0.86
CA VAL A 47 -0.69 -3.85 -0.66
C VAL A 47 -0.67 -5.37 -0.89
N LEU A 48 -0.01 -5.83 -1.96
CA LEU A 48 0.10 -7.26 -2.26
C LEU A 48 0.79 -8.00 -1.12
N GLU A 49 1.96 -7.53 -0.68
CA GLU A 49 2.73 -8.15 0.41
C GLU A 49 1.94 -8.20 1.71
N HIS A 50 1.24 -7.12 2.06
CA HIS A 50 0.38 -7.09 3.25
C HIS A 50 -0.73 -8.15 3.16
N CYS A 51 -1.40 -8.28 2.01
CA CYS A 51 -2.46 -9.28 1.83
C CYS A 51 -1.91 -10.72 1.87
N LEU A 52 -0.72 -10.97 1.31
CA LEU A 52 -0.07 -12.27 1.38
C LEU A 52 0.31 -12.62 2.82
N PHE A 53 0.90 -11.67 3.55
CA PHE A 53 1.25 -11.85 4.96
C PHE A 53 0.02 -12.19 5.82
N SER A 54 -1.09 -11.45 5.67
CA SER A 54 -2.33 -11.72 6.42
C SER A 54 -3.01 -13.04 6.07
N ARG A 55 -2.75 -13.60 4.88
CA ARG A 55 -3.27 -14.92 4.50
C ARG A 55 -2.49 -16.04 5.17
N ASP A 56 -1.18 -15.85 5.34
CA ASP A 56 -0.25 -16.87 5.80
C ASP A 56 0.00 -16.79 7.33
N ALA A 57 -0.64 -15.86 8.04
CA ALA A 57 -0.59 -15.65 9.49
C ALA A 57 -1.80 -16.27 10.20
#